data_AF-A0A7J6X673-F1
#
_entry.id   AF-A0A7J6X673-F1
#
_cell.length_a   1.000
_cell.length_b   1.000
_cell.length_c   1.000
_cell.angle_alpha   90.00
_cell.angle_beta   90.00
_cell.angle_gamma   90.00
#
_symmetry.space_group_name_H-M   'P 1'
#
loop_
_entity.id
_entity.type
_entity.pdbx_description
1 polymer ?
#
loop_
_entity_poly.entity_id
_entity_poly.type
_entity_poly.pdbx_seq_one_letter_code
_entity_poly.pdbx_strand_id
1 'polypeptide(L)'
;MVDGTYSAPHETIMVDNKTISNPAFLEWKKKDQILLSWMHTTMTHAVFAQVINYTTAQSTWEALNRSYTSHTNARYYQIKHELATLKKGSSSITDYMDQIRQLTDELSLIQQPMTDRDPPTIPVNSLF
;
A
#
# COMPACT_ATOMS: atom_id res chain seq x y z
N MET A 1 4.68 0.43 -16.97
CA MET A 1 5.66 1.34 -16.33
C MET A 1 5.50 1.29 -14.83
N VAL A 2 4.28 1.35 -14.29
CA VAL A 2 4.05 1.16 -12.85
C VAL A 2 3.59 -0.26 -12.50
N ASP A 3 2.79 -0.87 -13.37
CA ASP A 3 2.22 -2.22 -13.21
C ASP A 3 3.05 -3.32 -13.92
N GLY A 4 4.35 -3.10 -14.14
CA GLY A 4 5.25 -4.09 -14.78
C GLY A 4 5.03 -4.39 -16.27
N THR A 5 3.90 -4.01 -16.86
CA THR A 5 3.55 -4.26 -18.29
C THR A 5 4.39 -3.52 -19.33
N TYR A 6 5.22 -2.55 -18.92
CA TYR A 6 6.15 -1.85 -19.82
C TYR A 6 7.54 -1.81 -19.18
N SER A 7 8.33 -2.85 -19.45
CA SER A 7 9.70 -2.99 -18.97
C SER A 7 10.66 -2.04 -19.68
N ALA A 8 11.72 -1.65 -18.99
CA ALA A 8 12.78 -0.84 -19.56
C ALA A 8 13.47 -1.61 -20.72
N PRO A 9 13.60 -1.01 -21.91
CA PRO A 9 14.47 -1.54 -22.96
C PRO A 9 15.92 -1.60 -22.47
N HIS A 10 16.75 -2.43 -23.11
CA HIS A 10 18.19 -2.45 -22.83
C HIS A 10 18.80 -1.09 -23.08
N GLU A 11 19.69 -0.63 -22.19
CA GLU A 11 20.36 0.67 -22.28
C GLU A 11 21.25 0.81 -23.52
N THR A 12 21.79 -0.32 -23.99
CA THR A 12 22.61 -0.40 -25.19
C THR A 12 22.10 -1.46 -26.15
N ILE A 13 22.41 -1.27 -27.44
CA ILE A 13 22.14 -2.23 -28.52
C ILE A 13 23.40 -2.40 -29.35
N MET A 14 23.57 -3.57 -29.97
CA MET A 14 24.67 -3.81 -30.92
C MET A 14 24.20 -3.51 -32.34
N VAL A 15 24.90 -2.61 -33.02
CA VAL A 15 24.72 -2.29 -34.45
C VAL A 15 26.08 -2.35 -35.12
N ASP A 16 26.22 -3.12 -36.20
CA ASP A 16 27.49 -3.33 -36.91
C ASP A 16 28.68 -3.71 -36.01
N ASN A 17 28.46 -4.62 -35.06
CA ASN A 17 29.44 -5.09 -34.08
C ASN A 17 29.98 -4.00 -33.14
N LYS A 18 29.29 -2.86 -33.04
CA LYS A 18 29.57 -1.77 -32.09
C LYS A 18 28.41 -1.63 -31.10
N THR A 19 28.75 -1.47 -29.82
CA THR A 19 27.79 -1.13 -28.77
C THR A 19 27.43 0.34 -28.85
N ILE A 20 26.15 0.64 -29.11
CA ILE A 20 25.61 2.00 -29.14
C ILE A 20 24.52 2.17 -28.09
N SER A 21 24.23 3.41 -27.70
CA SER A 21 23.12 3.72 -26.80
C SER A 21 21.78 3.47 -27.49
N ASN A 22 20.83 2.87 -26.76
CA ASN A 22 19.51 2.57 -27.29
C ASN A 22 18.58 3.80 -27.22
N PRO A 23 18.13 4.37 -28.35
CA PRO A 23 17.19 5.49 -28.33
C PRO A 23 15.86 5.15 -27.65
N ALA A 24 15.39 3.89 -27.76
CA ALA A 24 14.16 3.45 -27.09
C ALA A 24 14.28 3.47 -25.56
N PHE A 25 15.48 3.19 -25.02
CA PHE A 25 15.74 3.32 -23.59
C PHE A 25 15.68 4.78 -23.14
N LEU A 26 16.24 5.71 -23.94
CA LEU A 26 16.18 7.15 -23.63
C LEU A 26 14.74 7.67 -23.61
N GLU A 27 13.91 7.25 -24.57
CA GLU A 27 12.48 7.60 -24.59
C GLU A 27 11.72 7.03 -23.40
N TRP A 28 11.98 5.76 -23.07
CA TRP A 28 11.41 5.11 -21.89
C TRP A 28 11.81 5.87 -20.62
N LYS A 29 13.09 6.19 -20.46
CA LYS A 29 13.62 6.92 -19.30
C LYS A 29 12.97 8.30 -19.18
N LYS A 30 12.80 9.03 -20.28
CA LYS A 30 12.12 10.33 -20.26
C LYS A 30 10.67 10.21 -19.75
N LYS A 31 9.91 9.22 -20.23
CA LYS A 31 8.53 8.97 -19.80
C LYS A 31 8.47 8.57 -18.32
N ASP A 32 9.38 7.70 -17.88
CA ASP A 32 9.47 7.26 -16.49
C ASP A 32 9.78 8.43 -15.54
N GLN A 33 10.73 9.30 -15.89
CA GLN A 33 11.07 10.46 -15.06
C GLN A 33 9.96 11.52 -14.98
N ILE A 34 9.17 11.69 -16.04
CA ILE A 34 7.97 12.55 -16.00
C ILE A 34 6.97 11.99 -15.01
N LEU A 35 6.70 10.69 -15.07
CA LEU A 35 5.77 10.03 -14.16
C LEU A 35 6.26 10.08 -12.71
N LEU A 36 7.55 9.83 -12.48
CA LEU A 36 8.16 9.92 -11.17
C LEU A 36 8.04 11.35 -10.60
N SER A 37 8.30 12.37 -11.42
CA SER A 37 8.12 13.77 -11.00
C SER A 37 6.67 14.06 -10.61
N TRP A 38 5.69 13.60 -11.39
CA TRP A 38 4.27 13.77 -11.04
C TRP A 38 3.91 13.07 -9.74
N MET A 39 4.38 11.84 -9.53
CA MET A 39 4.18 11.14 -8.26
C MET A 39 4.72 11.97 -7.10
N HIS A 40 5.96 12.48 -7.20
CA HIS A 40 6.56 13.31 -6.16
C HIS A 40 5.75 14.59 -5.85
N THR A 41 5.11 15.22 -6.84
CA THR A 41 4.28 16.42 -6.60
C THR A 41 3.03 16.15 -5.78
N THR A 42 2.51 14.91 -5.80
CA THR A 42 1.31 14.52 -5.03
C THR A 42 1.62 14.04 -3.62
N MET A 43 2.90 13.83 -3.30
CA MET A 43 3.32 13.29 -2.01
C MET A 43 3.54 14.40 -0.98
N THR A 44 3.26 14.09 0.28
CA THR A 44 3.74 14.90 1.39
C THR A 44 5.25 14.71 1.57
N HIS A 45 5.91 15.67 2.22
CA HIS A 45 7.35 15.59 2.49
C HIS A 45 7.74 14.31 3.24
N ALA A 46 6.91 13.85 4.18
CA ALA A 46 7.16 12.64 4.94
C ALA A 46 7.13 11.38 4.07
N VAL A 47 6.14 11.27 3.16
CA VAL A 47 6.04 10.13 2.23
C VAL A 47 7.17 10.17 1.21
N PHE A 48 7.48 11.35 0.68
CA PHE A 48 8.58 11.53 -0.27
C PHE A 48 9.94 11.10 0.31
N ALA A 49 10.22 11.46 1.57
CA ALA A 49 11.46 11.06 2.25
C ALA A 49 11.64 9.54 2.36
N GLN A 50 10.56 8.76 2.37
CA GLN A 50 10.62 7.30 2.39
C GLN A 50 10.98 6.69 1.03
N VAL A 51 10.74 7.41 -0.06
CA VAL A 51 10.87 6.89 -1.43
C VAL A 51 11.93 7.59 -2.28
N ILE A 52 12.62 8.60 -1.73
CA ILE A 52 13.61 9.41 -2.45
C ILE A 52 14.76 8.62 -3.09
N ASN A 53 15.07 7.44 -2.57
CA ASN A 53 16.15 6.59 -3.07
C ASN A 53 15.74 5.74 -4.29
N TYR A 54 14.46 5.74 -4.67
CA TYR A 54 13.96 5.02 -5.84
C TYR A 54 14.04 5.90 -7.08
N THR A 55 14.65 5.36 -8.14
CA THR A 55 14.99 6.12 -9.35
C THR A 55 14.01 5.93 -10.50
N THR A 56 13.03 5.03 -10.35
CA THR A 56 12.00 4.75 -11.34
C THR A 56 10.61 4.89 -10.75
N ALA A 57 9.62 5.30 -11.56
CA ALA A 57 8.24 5.40 -11.11
C ALA A 57 7.69 4.06 -10.61
N GLN A 58 8.14 2.95 -11.23
CA GLN A 58 7.80 1.59 -10.79
C GLN A 58 8.28 1.32 -9.37
N SER A 59 9.58 1.51 -9.10
CA SER A 59 10.17 1.15 -7.82
C SER A 59 9.63 2.02 -6.68
N THR A 60 9.38 3.30 -6.96
CA THR A 60 8.66 4.21 -6.06
C THR A 60 7.25 3.71 -5.75
N TRP A 61 6.47 3.35 -6.77
CA TRP A 61 5.11 2.83 -6.56
C TRP A 61 5.10 1.52 -5.78
N GLU A 62 5.96 0.57 -6.11
CA GLU A 62 6.06 -0.69 -5.39
C GLU A 62 6.43 -0.49 -3.92
N ALA A 63 7.33 0.46 -3.63
CA ALA A 63 7.70 0.79 -2.26
C ALA A 63 6.51 1.37 -1.48
N LEU A 64 5.77 2.30 -2.08
CA LEU A 64 4.53 2.83 -1.50
C LEU A 64 3.52 1.70 -1.27
N ASN A 65 3.23 0.90 -2.30
CA ASN A 65 2.27 -0.18 -2.23
C ASN A 65 2.61 -1.16 -1.10
N ARG A 66 3.89 -1.56 -0.98
CA ARG A 66 4.35 -2.43 0.12
C ARG A 66 4.17 -1.78 1.49
N SER A 67 4.58 -0.52 1.64
CA SER A 67 4.47 0.21 2.91
C SER A 67 3.01 0.33 3.36
N TYR A 68 2.14 0.88 2.49
CA TYR A 68 0.73 1.06 2.80
C TYR A 68 -0.01 -0.27 2.98
N THR A 69 0.28 -1.29 2.17
CA THR A 69 -0.30 -2.64 2.36
C THR A 69 0.12 -3.22 3.72
N SER A 70 1.39 -3.07 4.12
CA SER A 70 1.88 -3.53 5.42
C SER A 70 1.17 -2.80 6.56
N HIS A 71 1.07 -1.47 6.50
CA HIS A 71 0.39 -0.65 7.49
C HIS A 71 -1.10 -1.01 7.61
N THR A 72 -1.80 -1.12 6.49
CA THR A 72 -3.22 -1.51 6.44
C THR A 72 -3.43 -2.92 7.00
N ASN A 73 -2.56 -3.87 6.67
CA ASN A 73 -2.62 -5.23 7.22
C ASN A 73 -2.35 -5.26 8.73
N ALA A 74 -1.35 -4.52 9.20
CA ALA A 74 -1.04 -4.43 10.64
C ALA A 74 -2.23 -3.84 11.40
N ARG A 75 -2.84 -2.76 10.88
CA ARG A 75 -4.02 -2.14 11.49
C ARG A 75 -5.22 -3.08 11.49
N TYR A 76 -5.45 -3.81 10.41
CA TYR A 76 -6.48 -4.84 10.34
C TYR A 76 -6.34 -5.88 11.47
N TYR A 77 -5.15 -6.46 11.65
CA TYR A 77 -4.93 -7.45 12.70
C TYR A 77 -5.03 -6.85 14.10
N GLN A 78 -4.57 -5.61 14.28
CA GLN A 78 -4.72 -4.90 15.54
C GLN A 78 -6.20 -4.74 15.91
N ILE A 79 -7.05 -4.27 15.00
CA ILE A 79 -8.48 -4.09 15.27
C ILE A 79 -9.16 -5.43 15.56
N LYS A 80 -8.82 -6.50 14.82
CA LYS A 80 -9.33 -7.85 15.12
C LYS A 80 -8.94 -8.31 16.52
N HIS A 81 -7.72 -8.01 16.96
CA HIS A 81 -7.26 -8.33 18.31
C HIS A 81 -8.00 -7.49 19.36
N GLU A 82 -8.17 -6.18 19.13
CA GLU A 82 -8.93 -5.29 20.01
C GLU A 82 -10.37 -5.80 20.18
N LEU A 83 -11.07 -6.15 19.10
CA LEU A 83 -12.42 -6.73 19.17
C LEU A 83 -12.47 -8.05 19.93
N ALA A 84 -11.49 -8.95 19.71
CA ALA A 84 -11.46 -10.25 20.38
C ALA A 84 -11.17 -10.14 21.90
N THR A 85 -10.49 -9.09 22.32
CA THR A 85 -10.09 -8.85 23.71
C THR A 85 -10.98 -7.84 24.42
N LEU A 86 -11.85 -7.13 23.70
CA LEU A 86 -12.72 -6.11 24.24
C LEU A 86 -13.71 -6.72 25.23
N LYS A 87 -13.62 -6.27 26.48
CA LYS A 87 -14.53 -6.63 27.55
C LYS A 87 -15.22 -5.36 28.05
N LYS A 88 -16.51 -5.45 28.35
CA LYS A 88 -17.27 -4.33 28.95
C LYS A 88 -16.61 -3.82 30.24
N GLY A 89 -16.15 -4.73 31.11
CA GLY A 89 -15.54 -4.37 32.40
C GLY A 89 -16.42 -3.40 33.22
N SER A 90 -15.79 -2.33 33.72
CA SER A 90 -16.44 -1.23 34.44
C SER A 90 -17.07 -0.16 33.52
N SER A 91 -16.92 -0.28 32.19
CA SER A 91 -17.51 0.67 31.24
C SER A 91 -19.04 0.59 31.23
N SER A 92 -19.67 1.71 30.85
CA SER A 92 -21.11 1.69 30.59
C SER A 92 -21.42 0.83 29.35
N ILE A 93 -22.65 0.34 29.25
CA ILE A 93 -23.09 -0.44 28.09
C ILE A 93 -22.98 0.40 26.81
N THR A 94 -23.33 1.69 26.90
CA THR A 94 -23.25 2.63 25.77
C THR A 94 -21.82 2.78 25.26
N ASP A 95 -20.86 3.02 26.16
CA ASP A 95 -19.45 3.19 25.78
C ASP A 95 -18.88 1.91 25.14
N TYR A 96 -19.24 0.74 25.68
CA TYR A 96 -18.82 -0.54 25.13
C TYR A 96 -19.39 -0.78 23.72
N MET A 97 -20.68 -0.48 23.50
CA MET A 97 -21.32 -0.63 22.20
C MET A 97 -20.78 0.38 21.18
N ASP A 98 -20.44 1.60 21.62
CA ASP A 98 -19.83 2.61 20.76
C ASP A 98 -18.40 2.22 20.35
N GLN A 99 -17.61 1.62 21.25
CA GLN A 99 -16.29 1.08 20.91
C GLN A 99 -16.37 -0.07 19.88
N ILE A 100 -17.32 -1.00 20.04
CA ILE A 100 -17.54 -2.05 19.04
C ILE A 100 -17.90 -1.45 17.69
N ARG A 101 -18.79 -0.45 17.67
CA ARG A 101 -19.20 0.23 16.45
C ARG A 101 -18.01 0.88 15.75
N GLN A 102 -17.21 1.66 16.48
CA GLN A 102 -16.02 2.33 15.93
C GLN A 102 -15.03 1.34 15.30
N LEU A 103 -14.71 0.24 16.01
CA LEU A 103 -13.79 -0.78 15.51
C LEU A 103 -14.34 -1.52 14.28
N THR A 104 -15.66 -1.77 14.24
CA THR A 104 -16.32 -2.42 13.11
C THR A 104 -16.39 -1.50 11.90
N ASP A 105 -16.70 -0.22 12.10
CA ASP A 105 -16.71 0.80 11.06
C ASP A 105 -15.30 0.96 10.47
N GLU A 106 -14.25 0.98 11.31
CA GLU A 106 -12.88 1.06 10.84
C GLU A 106 -12.44 -0.18 10.04
N LEU A 107 -12.86 -1.39 10.46
CA LEU A 107 -12.65 -2.60 9.66
C LEU A 107 -13.33 -2.50 8.30
N SER A 108 -14.52 -1.91 8.21
CA SER A 108 -15.23 -1.76 6.94
C SER A 108 -14.47 -0.85 5.96
N LEU A 109 -13.79 0.18 6.46
CA LEU A 109 -12.95 1.08 5.67
C LEU A 109 -11.69 0.38 5.15
N ILE A 110 -11.12 -0.54 5.94
CA ILE A 110 -9.94 -1.33 5.57
C ILE A 110 -10.31 -2.45 4.58
N GLN A 111 -11.55 -2.93 4.59
CA GLN A 111 -12.00 -4.10 3.81
C GLN A 111 -12.55 -3.79 2.40
N GLN A 112 -12.62 -2.53 1.97
CA GLN A 112 -12.98 -2.20 0.58
C GLN A 112 -11.77 -2.27 -0.38
N PRO A 113 -11.94 -2.90 -1.55
CA PRO A 113 -11.88 -4.33 -1.79
C PRO A 113 -10.44 -4.81 -2.04
N MET A 114 -9.96 -5.69 -1.17
CA MET A 114 -9.11 -6.82 -1.59
C MET A 114 -9.88 -8.07 -1.19
N THR A 115 -10.83 -8.42 -2.06
CA THR A 115 -11.62 -9.65 -2.04
C THR A 115 -10.68 -10.84 -1.86
N ASP A 116 -10.67 -11.42 -0.66
CA ASP A 116 -10.32 -12.81 -0.30
C ASP A 116 -9.68 -12.88 1.10
N ARG A 117 -10.36 -12.39 2.13
CA ARG A 117 -9.95 -12.66 3.52
C ARG A 117 -11.16 -12.91 4.39
N ASP A 118 -11.12 -14.04 5.10
CA ASP A 118 -12.21 -14.66 5.86
C ASP A 118 -13.04 -13.67 6.70
N PRO A 119 -14.38 -13.88 6.75
CA PRO A 119 -15.27 -13.06 7.56
C PRO A 119 -14.85 -13.11 9.04
N PRO A 120 -14.92 -12.00 9.78
CA PRO A 120 -14.58 -11.98 11.20
C PRO A 120 -15.59 -12.81 12.00
N THR A 121 -15.19 -14.01 12.42
CA THR A 121 -15.91 -14.82 13.41
C THR A 121 -15.82 -14.14 14.76
N ILE A 122 -16.92 -13.55 15.23
CA ILE A 122 -17.02 -13.02 16.61
C ILE A 122 -17.24 -14.22 17.54
N PRO A 123 -16.34 -14.51 18.50
CA PRO A 123 -16.55 -15.59 19.45
C PRO A 123 -17.69 -15.23 20.42
N VAL A 124 -18.72 -16.07 20.45
CA VAL A 124 -19.95 -15.95 21.27
C VAL A 124 -19.67 -15.97 22.80
N ASN A 125 -18.43 -16.23 23.20
CA ASN A 125 -18.01 -16.37 24.60
C ASN A 125 -17.83 -15.04 25.37
N SER A 126 -18.10 -13.89 24.77
CA SER A 126 -18.00 -12.58 25.42
C SER A 126 -19.30 -12.11 26.10
N LEU A 127 -20.36 -12.93 26.06
CA LEU A 127 -21.66 -12.64 26.67
C LEU A 127 -21.93 -13.38 27.99
N PHE A 128 -20.98 -14.16 28.51
CA PHE A 128 -21.10 -14.85 29.79
C PHE A 128 -19.81 -14.74 30.61
#